data_AF-A0A9W7M306-F1
#
_entry.id   AF-A0A9W7M306-F1
#
_cell.length_a   1.000
_cell.length_b   1.000
_cell.length_c   1.000
_cell.angle_alpha   90.00
_cell.angle_beta   90.00
_cell.angle_gamma   90.00
#
_symmetry.space_group_name_H-M   'P 1'
#
loop_
_entity.id
_entity.type
_entity.pdbx_description
1 polymer ?
#
loop_
_entity_poly.entity_id
_entity_poly.type
_entity_poly.pdbx_seq_one_letter_code
_entity_poly.pdbx_strand_id
1 'polypeptide(L)'
;MIFCHNKHHHVVPCLHCHPHSYIRMVQHLIERCLLLHMNQQQCVMALAQFASIRPCITITVWRELEKENRDFFRAYFRAVSSYRPFMGRYIQRKPSFQRKKQYWK
;
A
#
# COMPACT_ATOMS: atom_id res chain seq x y z
N MET A 1 -10.01 -6.03 29.68
CA MET A 1 -10.72 -7.11 28.96
C MET A 1 -11.16 -6.57 27.61
N ILE A 2 -10.51 -6.96 26.51
CA ILE A 2 -10.96 -6.55 25.16
C ILE A 2 -11.95 -7.59 24.67
N PHE A 3 -13.24 -7.25 24.73
CA PHE A 3 -14.31 -8.05 24.14
C PHE A 3 -14.24 -7.92 22.61
N CYS A 4 -13.83 -8.98 21.91
CA CYS A 4 -13.97 -9.09 20.44
C CYS A 4 -15.39 -9.62 20.16
N HIS A 5 -16.40 -8.74 20.23
CA HIS A 5 -17.79 -9.10 20.00
C HIS A 5 -18.02 -9.31 18.50
N ASN A 6 -18.25 -10.57 18.09
CA ASN A 6 -18.53 -10.96 16.72
C ASN A 6 -19.99 -10.63 16.37
N LYS A 7 -20.23 -9.49 15.69
CA LYS A 7 -21.49 -9.17 15.01
C LYS A 7 -21.23 -8.17 13.86
N HIS A 8 -21.36 -8.62 12.61
CA HIS A 8 -21.45 -7.85 11.33
C HIS A 8 -20.17 -7.39 10.60
N HIS A 9 -20.03 -7.86 9.34
CA HIS A 9 -19.50 -7.12 8.17
C HIS A 9 -18.11 -6.46 8.25
N HIS A 10 -17.11 -7.10 8.87
CA HIS A 10 -15.73 -6.62 8.72
C HIS A 10 -15.09 -7.14 7.42
N VAL A 11 -14.86 -6.23 6.46
CA VAL A 11 -14.14 -6.47 5.19
C VAL A 11 -12.66 -6.86 5.43
N VAL A 12 -12.15 -6.69 6.64
CA VAL A 12 -10.74 -6.87 7.02
C VAL A 12 -10.65 -7.72 8.30
N PRO A 13 -9.88 -8.83 8.33
CA PRO A 13 -9.70 -9.67 9.53
C PRO A 13 -9.10 -8.88 10.69
N CYS A 14 -9.41 -9.24 11.93
CA CYS A 14 -8.78 -8.65 13.10
C CYS A 14 -7.43 -9.32 13.38
N LEU A 15 -6.35 -8.55 13.56
CA LEU A 15 -5.03 -9.06 13.92
C LEU A 15 -5.03 -9.83 15.25
N HIS A 16 -5.85 -9.43 16.23
CA HIS A 16 -5.89 -10.08 17.54
C HIS A 16 -6.72 -11.37 17.55
N CYS A 17 -7.80 -11.41 16.76
CA CYS A 17 -8.76 -12.51 16.81
C CYS A 17 -8.44 -13.57 15.73
N HIS A 18 -7.80 -13.16 14.61
CA HIS A 18 -7.40 -14.05 13.51
C HIS A 18 -6.05 -13.60 12.89
N PRO A 19 -4.92 -13.71 13.61
CA PRO A 19 -3.62 -13.19 13.17
C PRO A 19 -3.16 -13.79 11.83
N HIS A 20 -3.36 -15.10 11.62
CA HIS A 20 -2.99 -15.76 10.38
C HIS A 20 -3.75 -15.21 9.17
N SER A 21 -5.08 -15.07 9.28
CA SER A 21 -5.91 -14.52 8.19
C SER A 21 -5.56 -13.07 7.88
N TYR A 22 -5.24 -12.28 8.90
CA TYR A 22 -4.80 -10.90 8.71
C TYR A 22 -3.47 -10.82 7.97
N ILE A 23 -2.47 -11.61 8.38
CA ILE A 23 -1.15 -11.65 7.73
C ILE A 23 -1.29 -12.12 6.27
N ARG A 24 -2.08 -13.17 6.01
CA ARG A 24 -2.38 -13.64 4.65
C ARG A 24 -3.00 -12.55 3.77
N MET A 25 -3.95 -11.79 4.31
CA MET A 25 -4.54 -10.66 3.58
C MET A 25 -3.49 -9.58 3.28
N VAL A 26 -2.63 -9.24 4.24
CA VAL A 26 -1.54 -8.27 4.02
C VAL A 26 -0.56 -8.76 2.95
N GLN A 27 -0.18 -10.05 2.98
CA GLN A 27 0.66 -10.68 1.95
C GLN A 27 0.02 -10.54 0.55
N HIS A 28 -1.26 -10.88 0.41
CA HIS A 28 -1.97 -10.74 -0.86
C HIS A 28 -2.02 -9.30 -1.37
N LEU A 29 -2.18 -8.33 -0.48
CA LEU A 29 -2.14 -6.92 -0.84
C LEU A 29 -0.74 -6.46 -1.29
N ILE A 30 0.31 -6.98 -0.67
CA ILE A 30 1.69 -6.75 -1.09
C ILE A 30 1.95 -7.36 -2.48
N GLU A 31 1.49 -8.58 -2.73
CA GLU A 31 1.59 -9.22 -4.05
C GLU A 31 0.93 -8.37 -5.14
N ARG A 32 -0.25 -7.81 -4.86
CA ARG A 32 -0.91 -6.88 -5.78
C ARG A 32 -0.10 -5.61 -6.01
N CYS A 33 0.54 -5.05 -4.99
CA CYS A 33 1.44 -3.91 -5.16
C CYS A 33 2.67 -4.26 -6.02
N LEU A 34 3.22 -5.47 -5.86
CA LEU A 34 4.33 -5.97 -6.67
C LEU A 34 3.92 -6.12 -8.14
N LEU A 35 2.74 -6.65 -8.42
CA LEU A 35 2.19 -6.72 -9.79
C LEU A 35 2.02 -5.35 -10.45
N LEU A 36 1.79 -4.30 -9.64
CA LEU A 36 1.71 -2.92 -10.12
C LEU A 36 3.07 -2.22 -10.21
N HIS A 37 4.18 -2.96 -10.08
CA HIS A 37 5.56 -2.45 -10.11
C HIS A 37 5.84 -1.35 -9.08
N MET A 38 5.15 -1.37 -7.93
CA MET A 38 5.37 -0.40 -6.86
C MET A 38 6.62 -0.74 -6.04
N ASN A 39 7.36 0.30 -5.64
CA ASN A 39 8.42 0.14 -4.65
C ASN A 39 7.83 0.00 -3.22
N GLN A 40 8.66 -0.40 -2.26
CA GLN A 40 8.23 -0.63 -0.88
C GLN A 40 7.53 0.59 -0.26
N GLN A 41 8.04 1.80 -0.48
CA GLN A 41 7.46 3.03 0.06
C GLN A 41 6.07 3.29 -0.52
N GLN A 42 5.91 3.13 -1.83
CA GLN A 42 4.62 3.26 -2.50
C GLN A 42 3.61 2.21 -2.00
N CYS A 43 4.05 0.96 -1.83
CA CYS A 43 3.22 -0.09 -1.26
C CYS A 43 2.75 0.27 0.16
N VAL A 44 3.65 0.71 1.04
CA VAL A 44 3.31 1.11 2.41
C VAL A 44 2.31 2.26 2.44
N MET A 45 2.53 3.31 1.64
CA MET A 45 1.61 4.45 1.56
C MET A 45 0.25 4.04 1.00
N ALA A 46 0.22 3.23 -0.07
CA ALA A 46 -1.03 2.76 -0.66
C ALA A 46 -1.84 1.92 0.33
N LEU A 47 -1.21 0.98 1.03
CA LEU A 47 -1.91 0.12 1.99
C LEU A 47 -2.37 0.90 3.24
N ALA A 48 -1.61 1.90 3.67
CA ALA A 48 -2.04 2.80 4.74
C ALA A 48 -3.25 3.65 4.32
N GLN A 49 -3.27 4.15 3.09
CA GLN A 49 -4.34 5.03 2.60
C GLN A 49 -5.62 4.28 2.20
N PHE A 50 -5.49 3.15 1.49
CA PHE A 50 -6.63 2.46 0.88
C PHE A 50 -7.17 1.31 1.73
N ALA A 51 -6.32 0.70 2.57
CA ALA A 51 -6.70 -0.46 3.39
C ALA A 51 -6.62 -0.17 4.90
N SER A 52 -6.25 1.06 5.30
CA SER A 52 -6.06 1.47 6.69
C SER A 52 -5.14 0.52 7.48
N ILE A 53 -4.18 -0.10 6.81
CA ILE A 53 -3.20 -1.01 7.42
C ILE A 53 -2.09 -0.18 8.04
N ARG A 54 -1.72 -0.50 9.28
CA ARG A 54 -0.63 0.19 9.97
C ARG A 54 0.68 -0.01 9.19
N PRO A 55 1.43 1.06 8.85
CA PRO A 55 2.68 0.96 8.10
C PRO A 55 3.70 -0.03 8.66
N CYS A 56 3.79 -0.11 10.00
CA CYS A 56 4.69 -1.05 10.67
C CYS A 56 4.39 -2.52 10.33
N ILE A 57 3.12 -2.89 10.19
CA ILE A 57 2.74 -4.25 9.80
C ILE A 57 3.20 -4.53 8.37
N THR A 58 2.88 -3.63 7.43
CA THR A 58 3.26 -3.79 6.02
C THR A 58 4.78 -3.90 5.86
N ILE A 59 5.55 -3.07 6.57
CA ILE A 59 7.01 -3.11 6.56
C ILE A 59 7.52 -4.44 7.09
N THR A 60 6.98 -4.94 8.20
CA THR A 60 7.39 -6.22 8.77
C THR A 60 7.09 -7.37 7.82
N VAL A 61 5.86 -7.47 7.30
CA VAL A 61 5.48 -8.55 6.37
C VAL A 61 6.32 -8.48 5.09
N TRP A 62 6.56 -7.28 4.54
CA TRP A 62 7.43 -7.10 3.38
C TRP A 62 8.85 -7.60 3.63
N ARG A 63 9.45 -7.25 4.78
CA ARG A 63 10.81 -7.67 5.13
C ARG A 63 10.92 -9.19 5.26
N GLU A 64 9.92 -9.84 5.84
CA GLU A 64 9.91 -11.31 5.93
C GLU A 64 9.76 -11.94 4.54
N LEU A 65 8.88 -11.41 3.68
CA LEU A 65 8.76 -11.88 2.29
C LEU A 65 10.07 -11.72 1.49
N GLU A 66 10.78 -10.62 1.69
CA GLU A 66 12.06 -10.35 1.03
C GLU A 66 13.16 -11.31 1.51
N LYS A 67 13.18 -11.67 2.79
CA LYS A 67 14.12 -12.65 3.34
C LYS A 67 13.85 -14.05 2.82
N GLU A 68 12.58 -14.47 2.74
CA GLU A 68 12.20 -15.80 2.26
C GLU A 68 12.38 -15.93 0.74
N ASN A 69 12.20 -14.85 -0.03
CA ASN A 69 12.17 -14.88 -1.50
C ASN A 69 13.21 -13.96 -2.13
N ARG A 70 14.46 -14.03 -1.66
CA ARG A 70 15.54 -13.10 -2.05
C ARG A 70 15.76 -13.01 -3.56
N ASP A 71 15.78 -14.14 -4.26
CA ASP A 71 16.03 -14.17 -5.70
C ASP A 71 14.90 -13.51 -6.49
N PHE A 72 13.65 -13.71 -6.07
CA PHE A 72 12.49 -13.04 -6.65
C PHE A 72 12.59 -11.53 -6.47
N PHE A 73 12.82 -11.05 -5.25
CA PHE A 73 12.92 -9.60 -4.98
C PHE A 73 14.12 -8.97 -5.71
N ARG A 74 15.23 -9.69 -5.85
CA ARG A 74 16.38 -9.23 -6.64
C ARG A 74 16.03 -9.06 -8.12
N ALA A 75 15.33 -10.02 -8.72
CA ALA A 75 14.86 -9.92 -10.10
C ALA A 75 13.80 -8.82 -10.24
N TYR A 76 12.88 -8.73 -9.29
CA TYR A 76 11.84 -7.70 -9.25
C TYR A 76 12.42 -6.29 -9.19
N PHE A 77 13.36 -6.01 -8.29
CA PHE A 77 13.96 -4.67 -8.21
C PHE A 77 14.72 -4.30 -9.47
N ARG A 78 15.42 -5.25 -10.11
CA ARG A 78 16.04 -5.04 -11.43
C ARG A 78 15.00 -4.69 -12.49
N ALA A 79 13.88 -5.42 -12.51
CA ALA A 79 12.78 -5.17 -13.44
C ALA A 79 12.15 -3.78 -13.21
N VAL A 80 11.82 -3.43 -11.97
CA VAL A 80 11.25 -2.12 -11.60
C VAL A 80 12.21 -0.98 -11.92
N SER A 81 13.51 -1.14 -11.67
CA SER A 81 14.52 -0.14 -12.06
C SER A 81 14.65 -0.01 -13.59
N SER A 82 14.42 -1.08 -14.34
CA SER A 82 14.46 -1.08 -15.81
C SER A 82 13.18 -0.55 -16.46
N TYR A 83 12.05 -0.60 -15.75
CA TYR A 83 10.82 0.11 -16.09
C TYR A 83 11.08 1.63 -15.95
N ARG A 84 11.81 2.21 -16.90
CA ARG A 84 11.71 3.65 -17.18
C ARG A 84 10.24 3.93 -17.50
N PRO A 85 9.57 4.83 -16.77
CA PRO A 85 8.24 5.21 -17.17
C PRO A 85 8.37 5.88 -18.54
N PHE A 86 7.87 5.24 -19.58
CA PHE A 86 7.35 5.95 -20.75
C PHE A 86 6.02 6.63 -20.36
N MET A 87 6.00 7.32 -19.21
CA MET A 87 4.83 7.96 -18.60
C MET A 87 5.20 9.37 -18.19
N GLY A 88 5.67 10.16 -19.16
CA GLY A 88 5.33 11.58 -19.17
C GLY A 88 3.83 11.67 -19.40
N ARG A 89 3.02 11.79 -18.32
CA ARG A 89 1.70 12.47 -18.32
C ARG A 89 0.87 12.41 -17.02
N TYR A 90 1.37 11.87 -15.91
CA TYR A 90 0.66 11.99 -14.62
C TYR A 90 1.53 12.68 -13.57
N ILE A 91 1.82 13.98 -13.75
CA ILE A 91 1.94 15.02 -12.71
C ILE A 91 1.93 16.37 -13.46
N GLN A 92 0.73 16.88 -13.71
CA GLN A 92 0.47 18.33 -13.79
C GLN A 92 -0.78 18.60 -12.97
N ARG A 93 -0.63 18.60 -11.65
CA ARG A 93 -1.53 19.36 -10.78
C ARG A 93 -0.65 20.08 -9.75
N LYS A 94 -0.15 21.25 -10.15
CA LYS A 94 0.16 22.29 -9.17
C LYS A 94 -1.17 22.66 -8.50
N PRO A 95 -1.29 22.67 -7.16
CA PRO A 95 -2.42 23.30 -6.52
C PRO A 95 -2.18 24.82 -6.61
N SER A 96 -2.79 25.49 -7.60
CA SER A 96 -2.81 26.95 -7.63
C SER A 96 -3.82 27.44 -6.59
N PHE A 97 -3.36 27.67 -5.37
CA PHE A 97 -4.03 28.61 -4.48
C PHE A 97 -3.83 30.02 -5.03
N GLN A 98 -4.79 30.52 -5.82
CA GLN A 98 -4.98 31.95 -6.02
C GLN A 98 -6.48 32.24 -6.07
N ARG A 99 -7.01 32.62 -4.90
CA ARG A 99 -8.27 33.34 -4.73
C ARG A 99 -8.23 34.57 -5.65
N LYS A 100 -9.13 34.65 -6.62
CA LYS A 100 -9.63 35.95 -7.13
C LYS A 100 -11.15 35.93 -7.06
N LYS A 101 -11.66 36.69 -6.09
CA LYS A 101 -13.06 37.09 -5.98
C LYS A 101 -13.44 37.87 -7.24
N GLN A 102 -14.44 37.40 -7.97
CA GLN A 102 -15.16 38.22 -8.94
C GLN A 102 -16.06 39.19 -8.17
N TYR A 103 -15.83 40.49 -8.32
CA TYR A 103 -16.81 41.51 -8.01
C TYR A 103 -17.51 41.86 -9.31
N TRP A 104 -18.83 41.69 -9.34
CA TRP A 104 -19.71 42.30 -10.32
C TRP A 104 -20.32 43.54 -9.69
N LYS A 105 -19.88 44.73 -10.13
CA LYS A 105 -20.60 46.00 -10.22
C LYS A 105 -19.72 47.04 -10.90
#